data_AF-A0A2S0I5P7-F1
#
_entry.id   AF-A0A2S0I5P7-F1
#
_cell.length_a   1.000
_cell.length_b   1.000
_cell.length_c   1.000
_cell.angle_alpha   90.00
_cell.angle_beta   90.00
_cell.angle_gamma   90.00
#
_symmetry.space_group_name_H-M   'P 1'
#
loop_
_entity.id
_entity.type
_entity.pdbx_description
1 polymer ?
#
loop_
_entity_poly.entity_id
_entity_poly.type
_entity_poly.pdbx_seq_one_letter_code
_entity_poly.pdbx_strand_id
1 'polypeptide(L)' 'MYSIMRDDLRRYISVMTLDTLAKFGASQKGPIPDLLEPELLTFGSDRGMMVCGFEEIDGQRYYQGWWMQWVEL' A
#
# COMPACT_ATOMS: atom_id res chain seq x y z
N MET A 1 -1.18 3.08 8.64
CA MET A 1 -1.77 4.11 7.75
C MET A 1 -1.58 5.47 8.40
N TYR A 2 -1.16 6.47 7.64
CA TYR A 2 -0.96 7.84 8.14
C TYR A 2 -1.32 8.84 7.02
N SER A 3 -1.30 10.13 7.33
CA SER A 3 -1.59 11.19 6.35
C SER A 3 -0.38 12.10 6.15
N ILE A 4 -0.14 12.54 4.92
CA ILE A 4 0.88 13.53 4.58
C ILE A 4 0.27 14.73 3.89
N MET A 5 0.79 15.92 4.17
CA MET A 5 0.45 17.13 3.43
C MET A 5 1.17 17.10 2.09
N ARG A 6 0.44 17.24 0.98
CA ARG A 6 1.00 17.32 -0.37
C ARG A 6 0.89 18.73 -0.91
N ASP A 7 2.02 19.40 -1.10
CA ASP A 7 2.07 20.80 -1.55
C ASP A 7 1.52 20.97 -2.97
N ASP A 8 1.78 20.00 -3.85
CA ASP A 8 1.29 19.95 -5.23
C ASP A 8 -0.24 19.82 -5.30
N LEU A 9 -0.84 19.07 -4.38
CA LEU A 9 -2.28 18.85 -4.31
C LEU A 9 -3.01 19.82 -3.35
N ARG A 10 -2.26 20.57 -2.54
CA ARG A 10 -2.76 21.45 -1.47
C ARG A 10 -3.79 20.76 -0.55
N ARG A 11 -3.61 19.46 -0.30
CA ARG A 11 -4.41 18.71 0.67
C ARG A 11 -3.59 17.62 1.38
N TYR A 12 -4.10 17.16 2.51
CA TYR A 12 -3.62 15.92 3.12
C TYR A 12 -4.11 14.73 2.32
N ILE A 13 -3.22 13.76 2.09
CA ILE A 13 -3.57 12.48 1.49
C ILE A 13 -3.20 11.33 2.43
N SER A 14 -3.93 10.23 2.32
CA SER A 14 -3.63 9.02 3.07
C SER A 14 -2.52 8.22 2.40
N VAL A 15 -1.68 7.60 3.23
CA VAL A 15 -0.60 6.69 2.82
C VAL A 15 -0.79 5.37 3.53
N MET A 16 -0.83 4.29 2.74
CA MET A 16 -0.74 2.94 3.26
C MET A 16 0.71 2.49 3.21
N THR A 17 1.15 1.88 4.30
CA THR A 17 2.42 1.15 4.38
C THR A 17 2.13 -0.27 4.80
N LEU A 18 2.92 -1.22 4.29
CA LEU A 18 2.82 -2.62 4.66
C LEU A 18 4.13 -3.05 5.31
N ASP A 19 4.09 -3.27 6.62
CA ASP A 19 5.21 -3.82 7.37
C ASP A 19 4.96 -5.28 7.72
N THR A 20 6.05 -6.04 7.73
CA THR A 20 6.10 -7.41 8.22
C THR A 20 6.76 -7.45 9.59
N LEU A 21 6.40 -8.45 10.41
CA LEU A 21 7.06 -8.70 11.67
C LEU A 21 8.35 -9.48 11.43
N ALA A 22 9.48 -8.87 11.80
CA ALA A 22 10.78 -9.52 11.86
C ALA A 22 11.00 -10.21 13.22
N LYS A 23 12.24 -10.61 13.51
CA LYS A 23 12.59 -11.28 14.77
C LYS A 23 12.48 -10.31 15.96
N PHE A 24 12.11 -10.85 17.11
CA PHE A 24 12.06 -10.13 18.39
C PHE A 24 11.16 -8.88 18.38
N GLY A 25 10.10 -8.88 17.55
CA GLY A 25 9.14 -7.78 17.48
C GLY A 25 9.61 -6.56 16.69
N ALA A 26 10.76 -6.62 16.02
CA ALA A 26 11.16 -5.60 15.07
C ALA A 26 10.24 -5.61 13.84
N SER A 27 10.00 -4.45 13.22
CA SER A 27 9.31 -4.36 11.94
C SER A 27 10.31 -4.35 10.79
N GLN A 28 9.90 -4.90 9.65
CA GLN A 28 10.63 -4.82 8.38
C GLN A 28 9.66 -4.45 7.27
N LYS A 29 10.08 -3.54 6.39
CA LYS A 29 9.26 -3.12 5.24
C LYS A 29 8.89 -4.33 4.38
N GLY A 30 7.60 -4.46 4.09
CA GLY A 30 7.06 -5.49 3.23
C GLY A 30 7.39 -5.28 1.75
N PRO A 31 6.98 -6.23 0.88
CA PRO A 31 7.26 -6.15 -0.56
C PRO A 31 6.38 -5.15 -1.30
N ILE A 32 5.24 -4.76 -0.73
CA ILE A 32 4.37 -3.74 -1.30
C ILE A 32 4.94 -2.36 -0.91
N PRO A 33 5.22 -1.47 -1.88
CA PRO A 33 5.69 -0.12 -1.58
C PRO A 33 4.61 0.68 -0.85
N ASP A 34 5.00 1.83 -0.32
CA ASP A 34 4.02 2.74 0.28
C ASP A 34 3.11 3.27 -0.83
N LEU A 35 1.79 3.11 -0.66
CA LEU A 35 0.80 3.55 -1.63
C LEU A 35 0.13 4.83 -1.15
N LEU A 36 0.20 5.86 -1.98
CA LEU A 36 -0.51 7.11 -1.82
C LEU A 36 -1.95 6.98 -2.29
N GLU A 37 -2.89 7.58 -1.57
CA GLU A 37 -4.34 7.50 -1.85
C GLU A 37 -4.79 6.05 -2.09
N PRO A 38 -4.55 5.15 -1.12
CA PRO A 38 -4.78 3.73 -1.30
C PRO A 38 -6.28 3.40 -1.36
N GLU A 39 -6.62 2.49 -2.27
CA GLU A 39 -7.96 1.97 -2.46
C GLU A 39 -7.95 0.45 -2.33
N LEU A 40 -8.87 -0.08 -1.52
CA LEU A 40 -9.04 -1.50 -1.36
C LEU A 40 -10.10 -1.95 -2.37
N LEU A 41 -9.69 -2.75 -3.35
CA LEU A 41 -10.63 -3.29 -4.32
C LEU A 41 -11.24 -4.56 -3.75
N THR A 42 -12.56 -4.54 -3.58
CA THR A 42 -13.31 -5.72 -3.16
C THR A 42 -13.63 -6.57 -4.38
N PHE A 43 -13.23 -7.83 -4.33
CA PHE A 43 -13.64 -8.84 -5.31
C PHE A 43 -14.58 -9.81 -4.62
N GLY A 44 -15.48 -10.42 -5.37
CA GLY A 44 -16.26 -11.56 -4.90
C GLY A 44 -15.42 -12.84 -4.72
N SER A 45 -14.12 -12.73 -4.42
CA SER A 45 -13.22 -13.86 -4.23
C SER A 45 -12.77 -13.93 -2.78
N ASP A 46 -12.77 -15.15 -2.27
CA ASP A 46 -12.21 -15.58 -1.00
C ASP A 46 -10.72 -15.92 -1.08
N ARG A 47 -10.07 -15.79 -2.25
CA ARG A 47 -8.67 -16.22 -2.50
C ARG A 47 -7.62 -15.15 -2.20
N GLY A 48 -8.05 -13.90 -2.02
CA GLY A 48 -7.13 -12.81 -1.83
C GLY A 48 -7.81 -11.45 -1.86
N MET A 49 -6.98 -10.42 -1.95
CA MET A 49 -7.37 -9.02 -1.94
C MET A 49 -6.47 -8.22 -2.87
N MET A 50 -7.00 -7.20 -3.54
CA MET A 50 -6.17 -6.25 -4.28
C MET A 50 -6.22 -4.90 -3.57
N VAL A 51 -5.05 -4.27 -3.49
CA VAL A 51 -4.92 -2.89 -3.06
C VAL A 51 -4.30 -2.10 -4.20
N CYS A 52 -4.88 -0.94 -4.48
CA CYS A 52 -4.38 -0.02 -5.48
C CYS A 52 -4.00 1.31 -4.83
N GLY A 53 -3.21 2.09 -5.54
CA GLY A 53 -2.83 3.44 -5.13
C GLY A 53 -1.71 3.96 -6.01
N PHE A 54 -1.23 5.15 -5.71
CA PHE A 54 -0.10 5.74 -6.42
C PHE A 54 1.23 5.41 -5.75
N GLU A 55 2.17 4.93 -6.54
CA GLU A 55 3.58 4.85 -6.20
C GLU A 55 4.32 6.00 -6.90
N GLU A 56 5.28 6.62 -6.21
CA GLU A 56 6.17 7.62 -6.80
C GLU A 56 7.52 7.00 -7.12
N ILE A 57 7.81 6.87 -8.42
CA ILE A 57 9.08 6.35 -8.94
C ILE A 57 9.71 7.45 -9.79
N ASP A 58 10.91 7.87 -9.43
CA ASP A 58 11.66 8.92 -10.14
C ASP A 58 10.86 10.23 -10.31
N GLY A 59 10.16 10.65 -9.25
CA GLY A 59 9.33 11.85 -9.25
C GLY A 59 8.03 11.74 -10.06
N GLN A 60 7.78 10.61 -10.71
CA GLN A 60 6.56 10.35 -11.48
C GLN A 60 5.61 9.45 -10.70
N ARG A 61 4.30 9.75 -10.80
CA ARG A 61 3.24 8.94 -10.19
C ARG A 61 2.78 7.84 -11.13
N TYR A 62 2.72 6.63 -10.58
CA TYR A 62 2.19 5.45 -11.23
C TYR A 62 1.05 4.91 -10.39
N TYR A 63 -0.15 4.82 -10.98
CA TYR A 63 -1.26 4.12 -10.34
C TYR A 63 -1.07 2.61 -10.57
N GLN A 64 -0.90 1.87 -9.49
CA GLN A 64 -0.57 0.45 -9.53
C GLN A 64 -1.48 -0.34 -8.60
N GLY A 65 -1.67 -1.61 -8.92
CA GLY A 65 -2.45 -2.55 -8.13
C GLY A 65 -1.61 -3.76 -7.71
N TRP A 66 -1.75 -4.16 -6.46
CA TRP A 66 -1.01 -5.25 -5.84
C TRP A 66 -1.98 -6.32 -5.36
N TRP A 67 -1.79 -7.55 -5.84
CA TRP A 67 -2.58 -8.72 -5.44
C TRP A 67 -1.93 -9.44 -4.26
N MET A 68 -2.67 -9.56 -3.16
CA MET A 68 -2.31 -10.33 -1.99
C MET A 68 -3.13 -11.61 -1.99
N GLN A 69 -2.46 -12.74 -2.20
CA GLN A 69 -3.09 -14.05 -2.16
C GLN A 69 -3.03 -14.64 -0.75
N TRP A 70 -4.12 -15.25 -0.30
CA TRP A 70 -4.10 -16.09 0.89
C TRP A 70 -3.46 -17.43 0.54
N VAL A 71 -2.39 -17.79 1.25
CA VAL A 71 -1.73 -19.09 1.12
C VAL A 71 -2.15 -19.96 2.30
N GLU A 72 -2.65 -21.16 2.01
CA GLU A 72 -2.80 -22.19 3.05
C GLU A 72 -1.40 -22.70 3.43
N LEU A 73 -1.14 -22.77 4.74
CA LEU A 73 0.11 -23.26 5.33
C LEU A 73 -0.01 -24.72 5.73
#